data_AF-A0A962AW76-F1
#
_entry.id   AF-A0A962AW76-F1
#
_cell.length_a   1.000
_cell.length_b   1.000
_cell.length_c   1.000
_cell.angle_alpha   90.00
_cell.angle_beta   90.00
_cell.angle_gamma   90.00
#
_symmetry.space_group_name_H-M   'P 1'
#
loop_
_entity.id
_entity.type
_entity.pdbx_description
1 polymer ?
#
loop_
_entity_poly.entity_id
_entity_poly.type
_entity_poly.pdbx_seq_one_letter_code
_entity_poly.pdbx_strand_id
1 'polypeptide(L)'
;MKDIMVVMERAADADALAEYTHSLAEGFDAHATVVGVIQQLPPAPAFMGEFPYELVQSALEAGNREISEGYARFEKAASRPGACELA
;
A
#
# COMPACT_ATOMS: atom_id res chain seq x y z
N MET A 1 12.68 4.70 18.52
CA MET A 1 12.28 3.84 17.38
C MET A 1 13.03 4.40 16.18
N LYS A 2 13.72 3.59 15.37
CA LYS A 2 14.50 4.10 14.22
C LYS A 2 13.82 3.84 12.87
N ASP A 3 13.01 2.81 12.80
CA ASP A 3 12.41 2.35 11.54
C ASP A 3 10.95 1.97 11.76
N ILE A 4 10.09 2.37 10.82
CA ILE A 4 8.66 2.06 10.75
C ILE A 4 8.42 1.29 9.46
N MET A 5 7.78 0.13 9.56
CA MET A 5 7.32 -0.61 8.38
C MET A 5 5.80 -0.51 8.27
N VAL A 6 5.33 -0.12 7.09
CA VAL A 6 3.91 0.00 6.78
C VAL A 6 3.54 -1.01 5.73
N VAL A 7 2.59 -1.88 6.04
CA VAL A 7 2.06 -2.88 5.10
C VAL A 7 0.77 -2.36 4.52
N MET A 8 0.74 -2.17 3.21
CA MET A 8 -0.42 -1.72 2.46
C MET A 8 -1.02 -2.89 1.71
N GLU A 9 -2.23 -3.30 2.10
CA GLU A 9 -2.98 -4.37 1.44
C GLU A 9 -3.99 -3.82 0.41
N ARG A 10 -4.50 -2.58 0.61
CA ARG A 10 -5.46 -1.92 -0.28
C ARG A 10 -5.26 -0.40 -0.32
N ALA A 11 -5.55 0.20 -1.47
CA ALA A 11 -5.38 1.64 -1.71
C ALA A 11 -6.46 2.54 -1.10
N ALA A 12 -7.63 1.98 -0.72
CA ALA A 12 -8.77 2.77 -0.26
C ALA A 12 -8.46 3.63 0.98
N ASP A 13 -7.62 3.13 1.89
CA ASP A 13 -7.23 3.83 3.12
C ASP A 13 -5.78 4.38 3.06
N ALA A 14 -5.16 4.38 1.88
CA ALA A 14 -3.76 4.74 1.72
C ALA A 14 -3.45 6.20 2.06
N ASP A 15 -4.41 7.12 1.92
CA ASP A 15 -4.20 8.54 2.27
C ASP A 15 -4.08 8.73 3.79
N ALA A 16 -5.04 8.21 4.56
CA ALA A 16 -5.01 8.31 6.02
C ALA A 16 -3.81 7.55 6.61
N LEU A 17 -3.48 6.39 6.03
CA LEU A 17 -2.31 5.62 6.42
C LEU A 17 -1.01 6.37 6.10
N ALA A 18 -0.92 7.04 4.95
CA ALA A 18 0.23 7.85 4.57
C ALA A 18 0.43 9.05 5.49
N GLU A 19 -0.63 9.80 5.79
CA GLU A 19 -0.56 10.96 6.69
C GLU A 19 -0.18 10.53 8.11
N TYR A 20 -0.77 9.45 8.63
CA TYR A 20 -0.42 8.90 9.94
C TYR A 20 1.02 8.40 10.01
N THR A 21 1.47 7.69 8.97
CA THR A 21 2.85 7.19 8.88
C THR A 21 3.85 8.33 8.85
N HIS A 22 3.56 9.38 8.07
CA HIS A 22 4.42 10.55 7.98
C HIS A 22 4.50 11.27 9.34
N SER A 23 3.37 11.49 10.00
CA SER A 23 3.31 12.09 11.34
C SER A 23 4.10 11.29 12.38
N LEU A 24 3.98 9.96 12.37
CA LEU A 24 4.75 9.08 13.24
C LEU A 24 6.26 9.13 12.93
N ALA A 25 6.63 9.08 11.65
CA ALA A 25 8.02 9.11 11.23
C ALA A 25 8.71 10.43 11.63
N GLU A 26 8.04 11.57 11.43
CA GLU A 26 8.54 12.87 11.89
C GLU A 26 8.64 12.94 13.42
N GLY A 27 7.59 12.51 14.14
CA GLY A 27 7.55 12.59 15.60
C GLY A 27 8.64 11.76 16.30
N PHE A 28 9.14 10.70 15.65
CA PHE A 28 10.16 9.81 16.18
C PHE A 28 11.53 9.94 15.50
N ASP A 29 11.70 10.85 14.54
CA ASP A 29 12.89 10.95 13.68
C ASP A 29 13.26 9.58 13.09
N ALA A 30 12.24 8.88 12.56
CA ALA A 30 12.32 7.50 12.11
C ALA A 30 12.21 7.40 10.58
N HIS A 31 12.89 6.41 10.00
CA HIS A 31 12.72 6.06 8.59
C HIS A 31 11.45 5.25 8.39
N ALA A 32 10.65 5.57 7.37
CA ALA A 32 9.47 4.80 7.00
C ALA A 32 9.73 3.97 5.73
N THR A 33 9.44 2.68 5.79
CA THR A 33 9.44 1.76 4.65
C THR A 33 8.02 1.28 4.38
N VAL A 34 7.52 1.51 3.17
CA VAL A 34 6.17 1.08 2.77
C VAL A 34 6.27 -0.16 1.89
N VAL A 35 5.52 -1.20 2.22
CA VAL A 35 5.47 -2.47 1.50
C VAL A 35 4.04 -2.72 1.03
N GLY A 36 3.84 -2.71 -0.28
CA GLY A 36 2.60 -3.13 -0.92
C GLY A 36 2.55 -4.64 -1.09
N VAL A 37 1.47 -5.28 -0.65
CA VAL A 37 1.28 -6.73 -0.77
C VAL A 37 0.09 -7.01 -1.68
N ILE A 38 0.33 -7.78 -2.75
CA ILE A 38 -0.73 -8.28 -3.63
C ILE A 38 -0.93 -9.76 -3.34
N GLN A 39 -2.04 -10.10 -2.70
CA GLN A 39 -2.34 -11.48 -2.39
C GLN A 39 -2.89 -12.19 -3.64
N GLN A 40 -2.08 -13.07 -4.22
CA GLN A 40 -2.57 -14.00 -5.23
C GLN A 40 -3.20 -15.20 -4.52
N LEU A 41 -4.52 -15.30 -4.55
CA LEU A 41 -5.21 -16.50 -4.08
C LEU A 41 -5.09 -17.60 -5.13
N PRO A 42 -4.68 -18.83 -4.76
CA PRO A 42 -4.70 -19.94 -5.69
C PRO A 42 -6.15 -20.16 -6.16
N PRO A 43 -6.38 -20.44 -7.46
CA PRO A 43 -7.73 -20.67 -7.95
C PRO A 43 -8.36 -21.84 -7.21
N ALA A 44 -9.64 -21.68 -6.86
CA ALA A 44 -10.39 -22.69 -6.12
C ALA A 44 -10.35 -24.05 -6.84
N PRO A 45 -10.42 -25.18 -6.12
CA PRO A 45 -10.40 -26.52 -6.71
C PRO A 45 -11.48 -26.77 -7.77
N ALA A 46 -12.50 -25.91 -7.89
CA ALA A 46 -13.50 -25.97 -8.94
C ALA A 46 -12.94 -25.76 -10.36
N PHE A 47 -11.74 -25.18 -10.51
CA PHE A 47 -11.05 -24.99 -11.79
C PHE A 47 -10.22 -26.23 -12.22
N MET A 48 -10.72 -27.45 -11.98
CA MET A 48 -10.06 -28.72 -12.31
C MET A 48 -10.08 -29.03 -13.83
N GLY A 49 -9.35 -28.24 -14.62
CA GLY A 49 -9.15 -28.51 -16.05
C GLY A 49 -8.33 -27.44 -16.76
N GLU A 50 -8.60 -26.16 -16.44
CA GLU A 50 -7.88 -25.02 -16.99
C GLU A 50 -7.63 -23.99 -15.88
N PHE A 51 -6.37 -23.58 -15.72
CA PHE A 51 -6.03 -22.49 -14.80
C PHE A 51 -6.60 -21.18 -15.38
N PRO A 52 -7.37 -20.40 -14.61
CA PRO A 52 -8.04 -19.20 -15.13
C PRO A 52 -7.05 -18.03 -15.27
N TYR A 53 -6.13 -18.13 -16.23
CA TYR A 53 -5.03 -17.19 -16.43
C TYR A 53 -5.51 -15.73 -16.60
N GLU A 54 -6.57 -15.50 -17.38
CA GLU A 54 -7.10 -14.15 -17.62
C GLU A 54 -7.66 -13.51 -16.34
N LEU A 55 -8.34 -14.28 -15.50
CA LEU A 55 -8.88 -13.80 -14.23
C LEU A 55 -7.76 -13.48 -13.24
N VAL A 56 -6.74 -14.33 -13.17
CA VAL A 56 -5.57 -14.11 -12.29
C VAL A 56 -4.75 -12.90 -12.77
N GLN A 57 -4.56 -12.77 -14.08
CA GLN A 57 -3.81 -11.65 -14.66
C GLN A 57 -4.54 -10.31 -14.44
N SER A 58 -5.85 -10.26 -14.69
CA SER A 58 -6.63 -9.05 -14.45
C SER A 58 -6.66 -8.65 -12.98
N ALA A 59 -6.77 -9.62 -12.06
CA ALA A 59 -6.67 -9.36 -10.62
C ALA A 59 -5.28 -8.84 -10.21
N LEU A 60 -4.21 -9.39 -10.81
CA LEU A 60 -2.84 -8.92 -10.58
C LEU A 60 -2.62 -7.50 -11.13
N GLU A 61 -3.11 -7.20 -12.32
CA GLU A 61 -3.03 -5.86 -12.93
C GLU A 61 -3.81 -4.82 -12.10
N ALA A 62 -5.00 -5.18 -11.61
CA ALA A 62 -5.78 -4.35 -10.71
C ALA A 62 -5.04 -4.11 -9.38
N GLY A 63 -4.51 -5.16 -8.76
CA GLY A 63 -3.72 -5.06 -7.54
C GLY A 63 -2.47 -4.20 -7.70
N ASN A 64 -1.72 -4.38 -8.81
CA ASN A 64 -0.55 -3.55 -9.11
C ASN A 64 -0.91 -2.07 -9.28
N ARG A 65 -2.03 -1.78 -9.94
CA ARG A 65 -2.52 -0.41 -10.11
C ARG A 65 -2.86 0.20 -8.75
N GLU A 66 -3.64 -0.49 -7.93
CA GLU A 66 -4.01 -0.02 -6.58
C GLU A 66 -2.76 0.25 -5.72
N ILE A 67 -1.81 -0.68 -5.69
CA ILE A 67 -0.57 -0.50 -4.92
C ILE A 67 0.26 0.69 -5.45
N SER A 68 0.35 0.85 -6.78
CA SER A 68 1.09 1.98 -7.38
C SER A 68 0.46 3.34 -7.05
N GLU A 69 -0.86 3.43 -7.05
CA GLU A 69 -1.59 4.63 -6.62
C GLU A 69 -1.37 4.90 -5.13
N GLY A 70 -1.31 3.85 -4.32
CA GLY A 70 -0.97 3.94 -2.90
C GLY A 70 0.42 4.54 -2.68
N TYR A 71 1.46 4.07 -3.37
CA TYR A 71 2.81 4.62 -3.24
C TYR A 71 2.87 6.11 -3.59
N ALA A 72 2.18 6.55 -4.65
CA ALA A 72 2.14 7.96 -5.03
C ALA A 72 1.55 8.86 -3.92
N ARG A 73 0.63 8.33 -3.10
CA ARG A 73 0.06 9.06 -1.95
C ARG A 73 1.07 9.20 -0.82
N PHE A 74 1.87 8.16 -0.53
CA PHE A 74 2.97 8.25 0.44
C PHE A 74 4.06 9.23 -0.01
N GLU A 75 4.44 9.25 -1.28
CA GLU A 75 5.38 10.24 -1.82
C GLU A 75 4.85 11.68 -1.70
N LYS A 76 3.56 11.87 -1.98
CA LYS A 76 2.89 13.16 -1.81
C LYS A 76 2.83 13.59 -0.34
N ALA A 77 2.57 12.67 0.58
CA ALA A 77 2.56 12.96 2.02
C ALA A 77 3.97 13.36 2.51
N ALA A 78 5.00 12.64 2.07
CA ALA A 78 6.39 12.92 2.45
C ALA A 78 6.93 14.27 1.94
N SER A 79 6.35 14.82 0.86
CA SER A 79 6.78 16.09 0.25
C SER A 79 5.97 17.31 0.73
N ARG A 80 4.95 17.13 1.58
CA ARG A 80 4.16 18.22 2.14
C ARG A 80 4.93 18.93 3.26
N PRO A 81 5.29 20.21 3.11
CA PRO A 81 5.85 20.97 4.21
C PRO A 81 4.77 21.24 5.27
N GLY A 82 5.05 20.97 6.54
CA GLY A 82 4.19 21.39 7.65
C GLY A 82 2.98 20.50 7.94
N ALA A 83 3.05 19.18 7.73
CA ALA A 83 1.97 18.24 8.10
C ALA A 83 1.65 18.18 9.61
N CYS A 84 2.39 18.93 10.44
CA CYS A 84 2.17 19.14 11.87
C CYS A 84 1.19 20.29 12.22
N GLU A 85 0.20 20.61 11.38
CA GLU A 85 -0.94 21.45 11.77
C GLU A 85 -2.24 20.62 11.86
N LEU A 86 -2.21 19.56 12.66
CA LEU A 86 -3.43 19.00 13.24
C LEU A 86 -3.65 19.70 14.60
N ALA A 87 -4.28 20.87 14.54
CA ALA A 87 -4.81 21.58 15.71
C ALA A 87 -6.12 20.95 16.20
#